data_AF-A0A1H0Q9X5-F1
#
_entry.id   AF-A0A1H0Q9X5-F1
#
_cell.length_a   1.000
_cell.length_b   1.000
_cell.length_c   1.000
_cell.angle_alpha   90.00
_cell.angle_beta   90.00
_cell.angle_gamma   90.00
#
_symmetry.space_group_name_H-M   'P 1'
#
loop_
_entity.id
_entity.type
_entity.pdbx_description
1 polymer ?
#
loop_
_entity_poly.entity_id
_entity_poly.type
_entity_poly.pdbx_seq_one_letter_code
_entity_poly.pdbx_strand_id
1 'polypeptide(L)'
;MQYAQHAETREVMMTQAQLDRGLQRTSIKRWAYAWHDKDQFDAADVEHQKSKGRQVEVGDLKPLHVHVVLQCEDNYSIRQISNWLMIPSARVKIPSEEGEYRGNGAREKAFFDFGEYLTHENRKQSGKHQYDRSVVVANFDFSSELDRHIASRSRGVRRGSSATRTRDEVRLRIMRGEVSLKWVRENEPEVYVADLTHLQKLQQDSRLHQPAPRHRTNYFMGGKADDPRKGRTGKTTLAKLFARSLFRGLDAAECYHVATDPRAPLQNYAGQPVIIWDDYNALDLMEALGGRSSVWQVFDDHPSATDVNIKYGTTRLVHTVNIITKTTPYAEFLDGLAGEYIDRGGKRHHAEDRNQSWGRFPVVFEVTVDSIEMLLNRGVVSDTDDFLSYQTVARMKASMRQISSALDSIEDDAQREAATHEIGQVLLGPMLDQHDRLRASPTRGSAEVVGELLASIEVLTPEQAAAADRDAVLRRQVVLLEQRHRTIADSAQRGAMCSCGSGCPEGPDIHHSTACAVISDKTRIERAGAIAQLTGGI
;
A
#
# COMPACT_ATOMS: atom_id res chain seq x y z
N MET A 1 -28.41 -25.33 -46.41
CA MET A 1 -28.36 -25.26 -47.89
C MET A 1 -29.01 -26.49 -48.47
N GLN A 2 -29.83 -26.35 -49.51
CA GLN A 2 -30.43 -27.47 -50.23
C GLN A 2 -30.62 -27.12 -51.71
N TYR A 3 -30.37 -28.07 -52.61
CA TYR A 3 -30.58 -27.90 -54.06
C TYR A 3 -32.07 -27.88 -54.42
N ALA A 4 -32.44 -27.15 -55.47
CA ALA A 4 -33.80 -27.16 -56.03
C ALA A 4 -34.12 -28.53 -56.65
N GLN A 5 -33.15 -29.11 -57.35
CA GLN A 5 -33.25 -30.40 -57.99
C GLN A 5 -31.99 -31.23 -57.74
N HIS A 6 -32.15 -32.54 -57.71
CA HIS A 6 -31.02 -33.44 -57.67
C HIS A 6 -30.25 -33.38 -59.00
N ALA A 7 -28.92 -33.29 -58.92
CA ALA A 7 -28.07 -32.99 -60.07
C ALA A 7 -28.17 -34.02 -61.21
N GLU A 8 -28.39 -35.29 -60.88
CA GLU A 8 -28.43 -36.39 -61.85
C GLU A 8 -29.87 -36.79 -62.20
N THR A 9 -30.64 -37.20 -61.19
CA THR A 9 -32.03 -37.69 -61.33
C THR A 9 -33.04 -36.60 -61.68
N ARG A 10 -32.68 -35.32 -61.56
CA ARG A 10 -33.58 -34.15 -61.73
C ARG A 10 -34.80 -34.16 -60.80
N GLU A 11 -34.80 -35.02 -59.78
CA GLU A 11 -35.84 -35.07 -58.76
C GLU A 11 -35.92 -33.73 -58.04
N VAL A 12 -37.14 -33.22 -57.86
CA VAL A 12 -37.37 -31.95 -57.17
C VAL A 12 -37.09 -32.14 -55.67
N MET A 13 -36.09 -31.43 -55.17
CA MET A 13 -35.61 -31.55 -53.79
C MET A 13 -36.05 -30.40 -52.88
N MET A 14 -36.33 -29.23 -53.45
CA MET A 14 -36.83 -28.07 -52.74
C MET A 14 -37.59 -27.17 -53.72
N THR A 15 -38.78 -26.72 -53.31
CA THR A 15 -39.59 -25.75 -54.07
C THR A 15 -39.83 -24.50 -53.25
N GLN A 16 -40.17 -23.39 -53.93
CA GLN A 16 -40.57 -22.17 -53.25
C GLN A 16 -41.78 -22.38 -52.32
N ALA A 17 -42.81 -23.10 -52.79
CA ALA A 17 -44.00 -23.40 -51.99
C ALA A 17 -43.70 -24.24 -50.74
N GLN A 18 -42.75 -25.17 -50.82
CA GLN A 18 -42.27 -25.94 -49.68
C GLN A 18 -41.54 -25.05 -48.66
N LEU A 19 -40.67 -24.15 -49.14
CA LEU A 19 -39.96 -23.21 -48.31
C LEU A 19 -40.94 -22.27 -47.59
N ASP A 20 -41.87 -21.64 -48.32
CA ASP A 20 -42.85 -20.71 -47.77
C ASP A 20 -43.70 -21.39 -46.68
N ARG A 21 -44.17 -22.63 -46.93
CA ARG A 21 -44.92 -23.40 -45.94
C ARG A 21 -44.11 -23.69 -44.68
N GLY A 22 -42.83 -24.03 -44.84
CA GLY A 22 -41.94 -24.30 -43.70
C GLY A 22 -41.60 -23.07 -42.88
N LEU A 23 -41.59 -21.88 -43.50
CA LEU A 23 -41.29 -20.60 -42.85
C LEU A 23 -42.48 -19.96 -42.14
N GLN A 24 -43.73 -20.36 -42.43
CA GLN A 24 -44.96 -19.85 -41.79
C GLN A 24 -45.17 -20.31 -40.33
N ARG A 25 -44.10 -20.64 -39.59
CA ARG A 25 -44.18 -21.13 -38.21
C ARG A 25 -44.06 -19.97 -37.23
N THR A 26 -44.98 -19.88 -36.27
CA THR A 26 -44.94 -18.89 -35.17
C THR A 26 -43.67 -19.00 -34.31
N SER A 27 -43.09 -20.20 -34.23
CA SER A 27 -41.83 -20.48 -33.52
C SER A 27 -40.59 -19.85 -34.14
N ILE A 28 -40.68 -19.37 -35.39
CA ILE A 28 -39.56 -18.71 -36.10
C ILE A 28 -39.73 -17.21 -35.95
N LYS A 29 -38.83 -16.59 -35.19
CA LYS A 29 -38.82 -15.14 -34.93
C LYS A 29 -38.34 -14.36 -36.15
N ARG A 30 -37.21 -14.78 -36.73
CA ARG A 30 -36.63 -14.18 -37.94
C ARG A 30 -36.18 -15.26 -38.91
N TRP A 31 -36.34 -15.00 -40.19
CA TRP A 31 -35.78 -15.83 -41.25
C TRP A 31 -35.34 -14.99 -42.42
N ALA A 32 -34.30 -15.47 -43.11
CA ALA A 32 -33.81 -14.92 -44.37
C ALA A 32 -33.35 -16.07 -45.26
N TYR A 33 -33.58 -15.97 -46.56
CA TYR A 33 -33.08 -16.93 -47.53
C TYR A 33 -32.70 -16.27 -48.85
N ALA A 34 -31.84 -16.95 -49.61
CA ALA A 34 -31.46 -16.56 -50.96
C ALA A 34 -31.27 -17.80 -51.83
N TRP A 35 -31.73 -17.71 -53.08
CA TRP A 35 -31.44 -18.69 -54.12
C TRP A 35 -30.13 -18.31 -54.82
N HIS A 36 -29.20 -19.27 -54.89
CA HIS A 36 -27.88 -19.09 -55.47
C HIS A 36 -27.78 -19.91 -56.76
N ASP A 37 -27.39 -19.25 -57.85
CA ASP A 37 -27.26 -19.79 -59.20
C ASP A 37 -25.89 -19.51 -59.85
N LYS A 38 -25.04 -18.72 -59.19
CA LYS A 38 -23.73 -18.25 -59.69
C LYS A 38 -22.55 -18.76 -58.85
N ASP A 39 -22.81 -19.62 -57.88
CA ASP A 39 -21.76 -20.19 -57.05
C ASP A 39 -20.95 -21.21 -57.86
N GLN A 40 -19.62 -21.14 -57.77
CA GLN A 40 -18.73 -22.05 -58.47
C GLN A 40 -18.21 -23.16 -57.55
N PHE A 41 -17.87 -24.31 -58.13
CA PHE A 41 -17.13 -25.38 -57.46
C PHE A 41 -15.67 -24.96 -57.24
N ASP A 42 -15.22 -25.01 -55.98
CA ASP A 42 -13.80 -24.86 -55.66
C ASP A 42 -13.05 -26.21 -55.72
N ALA A 43 -11.73 -26.20 -55.53
CA ALA A 43 -10.90 -27.40 -55.63
C ALA A 43 -11.33 -28.50 -54.64
N ALA A 44 -11.74 -28.13 -53.42
CA ALA A 44 -12.17 -29.08 -52.41
C ALA A 44 -13.57 -29.65 -52.73
N ASP A 45 -14.47 -28.82 -53.24
CA ASP A 45 -15.77 -29.27 -53.71
C ASP A 45 -15.63 -30.27 -54.87
N VAL A 46 -14.74 -29.99 -55.83
CA VAL A 46 -14.49 -30.88 -56.98
C VAL A 46 -13.97 -32.24 -56.52
N GLU A 47 -13.03 -32.28 -55.59
CA GLU A 47 -12.52 -33.53 -55.02
C GLU A 47 -13.64 -34.34 -54.34
N HIS A 48 -14.52 -33.67 -53.59
CA HIS A 48 -15.68 -34.30 -52.96
C HIS A 48 -16.75 -34.78 -53.95
N GLN A 49 -16.97 -34.07 -55.05
CA GLN A 49 -17.90 -34.53 -56.09
C GLN A 49 -17.31 -35.71 -56.87
N LYS A 50 -16.00 -35.68 -57.19
CA LYS A 50 -15.29 -36.78 -57.85
C LYS A 50 -15.30 -38.06 -57.01
N SER A 51 -15.14 -37.96 -55.70
CA SER A 51 -15.25 -39.13 -54.79
C SER A 51 -16.65 -39.76 -54.79
N LYS A 52 -17.68 -39.02 -55.24
CA LYS A 52 -19.05 -39.49 -55.44
C LYS A 52 -19.35 -39.91 -56.88
N GLY A 53 -18.33 -40.03 -57.72
CA GLY A 53 -18.45 -40.45 -59.12
C GLY A 53 -18.91 -39.37 -60.08
N ARG A 54 -18.93 -38.09 -59.67
CA ARG A 54 -19.37 -36.97 -60.52
C ARG A 54 -18.19 -36.32 -61.24
N GLN A 55 -18.41 -35.98 -62.50
CA GLN A 55 -17.46 -35.23 -63.31
C GLN A 55 -17.80 -33.73 -63.25
N VAL A 56 -17.07 -33.00 -62.41
CA VAL A 56 -17.12 -31.53 -62.30
C VAL A 56 -15.69 -31.00 -62.27
N GLU A 57 -15.50 -29.78 -62.76
CA GLU A 57 -14.23 -29.06 -62.77
C GLU A 57 -14.29 -27.80 -61.91
N VAL A 58 -13.11 -27.27 -61.55
CA VAL A 58 -13.02 -26.05 -60.75
C VAL A 58 -13.52 -24.89 -61.59
N GLY A 59 -14.44 -24.08 -61.04
CA GLY A 59 -15.08 -22.99 -61.76
C GLY A 59 -16.43 -23.36 -62.38
N ASP A 60 -16.79 -24.64 -62.46
CA ASP A 60 -18.14 -25.05 -62.89
C ASP A 60 -19.21 -24.48 -61.95
N LEU A 61 -20.37 -24.10 -62.52
CA LEU A 61 -21.49 -23.59 -61.73
C LEU A 61 -22.17 -24.71 -60.94
N LYS A 62 -22.40 -24.43 -59.66
CA LYS A 62 -23.23 -25.27 -58.80
C LYS A 62 -24.69 -25.19 -59.26
N PRO A 63 -25.42 -26.31 -59.23
CA PRO A 63 -26.86 -26.28 -59.51
C PRO A 63 -27.60 -25.33 -58.55
N LEU A 64 -28.73 -24.79 -59.00
CA LEU A 64 -29.58 -23.89 -58.21
C LEU A 64 -29.86 -24.47 -56.82
N HIS A 65 -29.55 -23.69 -55.78
CA HIS A 65 -29.74 -24.10 -54.39
C HIS A 65 -30.13 -22.92 -53.50
N VAL A 66 -30.77 -23.21 -52.38
CA VAL A 66 -31.20 -22.21 -51.41
C VAL A 66 -30.36 -22.29 -50.14
N HIS A 67 -29.94 -21.13 -49.64
CA HIS A 67 -29.46 -20.93 -48.28
C HIS A 67 -30.58 -20.32 -47.44
N VAL A 68 -30.82 -20.88 -46.26
CA VAL A 68 -31.87 -20.42 -45.33
C VAL A 68 -31.25 -20.28 -43.95
N VAL A 69 -31.47 -19.14 -43.31
CA VAL A 69 -31.03 -18.85 -41.94
C VAL A 69 -32.27 -18.60 -41.08
N LEU A 70 -32.37 -19.29 -39.95
CA LEU A 70 -33.52 -19.21 -39.04
C LEU A 70 -33.07 -18.76 -37.65
N GLN A 71 -33.82 -17.85 -37.06
CA GLN A 71 -33.76 -17.52 -35.64
C GLN A 71 -35.06 -17.95 -34.98
N CYS A 72 -35.00 -18.96 -34.14
CA CYS A 72 -36.14 -19.46 -33.38
C CYS A 72 -36.21 -18.84 -31.98
N GLU A 73 -37.41 -18.79 -31.39
CA GLU A 73 -37.60 -18.32 -30.00
C GLU A 73 -36.98 -19.31 -29.00
N ASP A 74 -37.32 -20.58 -29.18
CA ASP A 74 -36.83 -21.71 -28.37
C ASP A 74 -35.76 -22.54 -29.10
N ASN A 75 -35.14 -23.45 -28.35
CA ASN A 75 -34.23 -24.43 -28.91
C ASN A 75 -35.04 -25.57 -29.56
N TYR A 76 -34.82 -25.80 -30.85
CA TYR A 76 -35.43 -26.91 -31.58
C TYR A 76 -34.35 -27.88 -32.07
N SER A 77 -34.68 -29.17 -32.09
CA SER A 77 -33.81 -30.21 -32.62
C SER A 77 -33.65 -30.10 -34.14
N ILE A 78 -32.53 -30.57 -34.68
CA ILE A 78 -32.26 -30.69 -36.12
C ILE A 78 -33.43 -31.38 -36.85
N ARG A 79 -33.98 -32.45 -36.26
CA ARG A 79 -35.11 -33.20 -36.82
C ARG A 79 -36.38 -32.36 -36.93
N GLN A 80 -36.68 -31.52 -35.95
CA GLN A 80 -37.85 -30.64 -35.99
C GLN A 80 -37.73 -29.63 -37.14
N ILE A 81 -36.58 -28.98 -37.29
CA ILE A 81 -36.33 -28.04 -38.40
C ILE A 81 -36.36 -28.75 -39.76
N SER A 82 -35.74 -29.93 -39.84
CA SER A 82 -35.75 -30.81 -41.02
C SER A 82 -37.18 -31.15 -41.46
N ASN A 83 -38.04 -31.52 -40.51
CA ASN A 83 -39.45 -31.81 -40.79
C ASN A 83 -40.23 -30.57 -41.26
N TRP A 84 -39.97 -29.39 -40.70
CA TRP A 84 -40.66 -28.16 -41.10
C TRP A 84 -40.40 -27.78 -42.55
N LEU A 85 -39.13 -27.89 -42.97
CA LEU A 85 -38.70 -27.57 -44.32
C LEU A 85 -38.76 -28.77 -45.28
N MET A 86 -39.13 -29.96 -44.78
CA MET A 86 -39.12 -31.23 -45.54
C MET A 86 -37.78 -31.50 -46.23
N ILE A 87 -36.67 -31.28 -45.51
CA ILE A 87 -35.29 -31.52 -46.00
C ILE A 87 -34.59 -32.58 -45.16
N PRO A 88 -33.57 -33.28 -45.69
CA PRO A 88 -32.77 -34.20 -44.89
C PRO A 88 -32.09 -33.52 -43.70
N SER A 89 -32.07 -34.16 -42.53
CA SER A 89 -31.42 -33.64 -41.31
C SER A 89 -29.97 -33.20 -41.51
N ALA A 90 -29.22 -33.89 -42.38
CA ALA A 90 -27.83 -33.54 -42.72
C ALA A 90 -27.67 -32.17 -43.40
N ARG A 91 -28.77 -31.52 -43.81
CA ARG A 91 -28.78 -30.18 -44.42
C ARG A 91 -29.02 -29.04 -43.43
N VAL A 92 -29.31 -29.37 -42.16
CA VAL A 92 -29.52 -28.42 -41.07
C VAL A 92 -28.27 -28.41 -40.19
N LYS A 93 -27.79 -27.22 -39.84
CA LYS A 93 -26.66 -27.02 -38.92
C LYS A 93 -27.05 -26.04 -37.83
N ILE A 94 -26.60 -26.30 -36.60
CA ILE A 94 -26.80 -25.40 -35.45
C ILE A 94 -25.45 -24.76 -35.09
N PRO A 95 -25.31 -23.42 -35.10
CA PRO A 95 -24.04 -22.73 -34.87
C PRO A 95 -23.35 -23.02 -33.53
N SER A 96 -24.10 -23.44 -32.50
CA SER A 96 -23.57 -23.63 -31.15
C SER A 96 -22.68 -24.87 -30.99
N GLU A 97 -22.70 -25.81 -31.94
CA GLU A 97 -21.88 -27.03 -31.90
C GLU A 97 -20.39 -26.77 -32.20
N GLU A 98 -20.06 -25.63 -32.83
CA GLU A 98 -18.69 -25.27 -33.23
C GLU A 98 -17.98 -24.33 -32.23
N GLY A 99 -18.64 -23.96 -31.11
CA GLY A 99 -18.02 -23.24 -29.99
C GLY A 99 -17.76 -21.73 -30.19
N GLU A 100 -18.01 -21.17 -31.37
CA GLU A 100 -17.66 -19.78 -31.74
C GLU A 100 -18.61 -18.71 -31.16
N TYR A 101 -19.83 -19.08 -30.75
CA TYR A 101 -20.88 -18.14 -30.29
C TYR A 101 -21.31 -18.42 -28.84
N ARG A 102 -20.89 -17.58 -27.89
CA ARG A 102 -21.23 -17.69 -26.44
C ARG A 102 -21.63 -16.34 -25.85
N GLY A 103 -22.47 -16.35 -24.81
CA GLY A 103 -22.86 -15.17 -24.03
C GLY A 103 -24.12 -14.43 -24.52
N ASN A 104 -24.42 -13.30 -23.88
CA ASN A 104 -25.57 -12.46 -24.21
C ASN A 104 -25.47 -11.94 -25.65
N GLY A 105 -26.56 -12.07 -26.42
CA GLY A 105 -26.59 -11.66 -27.83
C GLY A 105 -25.98 -12.67 -28.83
N ALA A 106 -25.45 -13.81 -28.38
CA ALA A 106 -24.83 -14.80 -29.24
C ALA A 106 -25.75 -15.33 -30.36
N ARG A 107 -27.04 -15.54 -30.06
CA ARG A 107 -28.04 -15.99 -31.04
C ARG A 107 -28.25 -14.97 -32.17
N GLU A 108 -28.28 -13.69 -31.83
CA GLU A 108 -28.46 -12.60 -32.79
C GLU A 108 -27.20 -12.38 -33.62
N LYS A 109 -26.03 -12.42 -32.98
CA LYS A 109 -24.74 -12.35 -33.67
C LYS A 109 -24.58 -13.48 -34.69
N ALA A 110 -24.83 -14.73 -34.27
CA ALA A 110 -24.75 -15.88 -35.16
C ALA A 110 -25.73 -15.74 -36.34
N PHE A 111 -26.98 -15.33 -36.07
CA PHE A 111 -27.97 -15.13 -37.12
C PHE A 111 -27.49 -14.16 -38.20
N PHE A 112 -26.95 -13.00 -37.82
CA PHE A 112 -26.46 -12.02 -38.80
C PHE A 112 -25.12 -12.38 -39.44
N ASP A 113 -24.23 -13.11 -38.76
CA ASP A 113 -23.00 -13.63 -39.39
C ASP A 113 -23.33 -14.66 -40.50
N PHE A 114 -24.36 -15.51 -40.28
CA PHE A 114 -24.90 -16.38 -41.35
C PHE A 114 -25.77 -15.62 -42.35
N GLY A 115 -26.41 -14.52 -41.94
CA GLY A 115 -27.12 -13.60 -42.84
C GLY A 115 -26.17 -12.93 -43.84
N GLU A 116 -25.03 -12.43 -43.40
CA GLU A 116 -23.95 -11.87 -44.24
C GLU A 116 -23.43 -12.89 -45.27
N TYR A 117 -23.50 -14.19 -44.94
CA TYR A 117 -23.11 -15.27 -45.85
C TYR A 117 -24.08 -15.41 -47.05
N LEU A 118 -25.36 -15.04 -46.91
CA LEU A 118 -26.35 -15.12 -48.01
C LEU A 118 -25.96 -14.29 -49.23
N THR A 119 -25.19 -13.23 -49.06
CA THR A 119 -24.72 -12.37 -50.17
C THR A 119 -23.24 -12.53 -50.46
N HIS A 120 -22.53 -13.37 -49.69
CA HIS A 120 -21.07 -13.49 -49.69
C HIS A 120 -20.32 -12.16 -49.45
N GLU A 121 -20.92 -11.22 -48.73
CA GLU A 121 -20.30 -9.92 -48.38
C GLU A 121 -19.15 -10.03 -47.36
N ASN A 122 -19.12 -11.13 -46.61
CA ASN A 122 -18.11 -11.34 -45.58
C ASN A 122 -16.71 -11.52 -46.20
N ARG A 123 -15.69 -10.87 -45.62
CA ARG A 123 -14.28 -11.02 -46.00
C ARG A 123 -13.79 -12.48 -46.06
N LYS A 124 -14.35 -13.38 -45.24
CA LYS A 124 -14.03 -14.83 -45.30
C LYS A 124 -14.45 -15.50 -46.62
N GLN A 125 -15.30 -14.86 -47.41
CA GLN A 125 -15.82 -15.34 -48.71
C GLN A 125 -15.21 -14.59 -49.90
N SER A 126 -14.12 -13.82 -49.70
CA SER A 126 -13.41 -13.13 -50.77
C SER A 126 -12.95 -14.14 -51.83
N GLY A 127 -13.57 -14.10 -53.02
CA GLY A 127 -13.34 -15.06 -54.09
C GLY A 127 -14.60 -15.80 -54.57
N LYS A 128 -15.72 -15.73 -53.84
CA LYS A 128 -17.03 -16.22 -54.30
C LYS A 128 -17.81 -15.12 -55.02
N HIS A 129 -18.82 -15.50 -55.80
CA HIS A 129 -19.75 -14.55 -56.40
C HIS A 129 -20.52 -13.82 -55.30
N GLN A 130 -20.42 -12.49 -55.28
CA GLN A 130 -21.16 -11.64 -54.35
C GLN A 130 -22.53 -11.31 -54.96
N TYR A 131 -23.60 -11.68 -54.26
CA TYR A 131 -24.97 -11.38 -54.70
C TYR A 131 -25.41 -10.00 -54.20
N ASP A 132 -26.29 -9.36 -54.95
CA ASP A 132 -26.95 -8.13 -54.50
C ASP A 132 -27.93 -8.45 -53.36
N ARG A 133 -28.01 -7.60 -52.34
CA ARG A 133 -28.91 -7.81 -51.18
C ARG A 133 -30.39 -7.91 -51.56
N SER A 134 -30.81 -7.37 -52.70
CA SER A 134 -32.20 -7.48 -53.20
C SER A 134 -32.64 -8.91 -53.53
N VAL A 135 -31.70 -9.85 -53.70
CA VAL A 135 -32.06 -11.27 -53.90
C VAL A 135 -32.42 -11.98 -52.60
N VAL A 136 -32.15 -11.37 -51.44
CA VAL A 136 -32.46 -11.93 -50.14
C VAL A 136 -33.92 -11.66 -49.79
N VAL A 137 -34.67 -12.73 -49.52
CA VAL A 137 -36.04 -12.65 -49.04
C VAL A 137 -36.05 -12.90 -47.54
N ALA A 138 -36.66 -11.99 -46.76
CA ALA A 138 -36.68 -12.06 -45.31
C ALA A 138 -38.00 -11.53 -44.73
N ASN A 139 -38.33 -11.90 -43.49
CA ASN A 139 -39.46 -11.34 -42.74
C ASN A 139 -39.12 -10.06 -41.95
N PHE A 140 -37.99 -9.42 -42.25
CA PHE A 140 -37.51 -8.19 -41.64
C PHE A 140 -36.69 -7.38 -42.66
N ASP A 141 -36.33 -6.14 -42.32
CA ASP A 141 -35.46 -5.31 -43.16
C ASP A 141 -34.01 -5.83 -43.08
N PHE A 142 -33.67 -6.71 -44.03
CA PHE A 142 -32.38 -7.39 -44.08
C PHE A 142 -31.20 -6.42 -44.19
N SER A 143 -31.26 -5.48 -45.13
CA SER A 143 -30.15 -4.54 -45.40
C SER A 143 -29.84 -3.67 -44.19
N SER A 144 -30.87 -3.03 -43.60
CA SER A 144 -30.68 -2.12 -42.48
C SER A 144 -30.21 -2.82 -41.20
N GLU A 145 -30.69 -4.04 -40.94
CA GLU A 145 -30.25 -4.85 -39.80
C GLU A 145 -28.82 -5.37 -39.99
N LEU A 146 -28.48 -5.84 -41.20
CA LEU A 146 -27.14 -6.32 -41.52
C LEU A 146 -26.10 -5.20 -41.41
N ASP A 147 -26.42 -3.99 -41.89
CA ASP A 147 -25.54 -2.83 -41.74
C ASP A 147 -25.31 -2.45 -40.26
N ARG A 148 -26.36 -2.53 -39.43
CA ARG A 148 -26.23 -2.33 -37.98
C ARG A 148 -25.31 -3.36 -37.34
N HIS A 149 -25.41 -4.62 -37.75
CA HIS A 149 -24.52 -5.70 -37.29
C HIS A 149 -23.07 -5.50 -37.73
N ILE A 150 -22.83 -5.16 -39.01
CA ILE A 150 -21.48 -4.88 -39.54
C ILE A 150 -20.87 -3.66 -38.82
N ALA A 151 -21.66 -2.62 -38.57
CA ALA A 151 -21.22 -1.43 -37.84
C ALA A 151 -20.95 -1.71 -36.35
N SER A 152 -21.76 -2.56 -35.70
CA SER A 152 -21.55 -2.95 -34.30
C SER A 152 -20.30 -3.82 -34.14
N ARG A 153 -20.04 -4.73 -35.08
CA ARG A 153 -18.79 -5.52 -35.18
C ARG A 153 -17.57 -4.61 -35.28
N SER A 154 -17.63 -3.58 -36.12
CA SER A 154 -16.54 -2.60 -36.31
C SER A 154 -16.32 -1.70 -35.09
N ARG A 155 -17.39 -1.30 -34.39
CA ARG A 155 -17.32 -0.52 -33.13
C ARG A 155 -16.82 -1.35 -31.96
N GLY A 156 -17.23 -2.61 -31.85
CA GLY A 156 -16.81 -3.54 -30.80
C GLY A 156 -15.32 -3.87 -30.83
N VAL A 157 -14.74 -4.03 -32.02
CA VAL A 157 -13.29 -4.24 -32.19
C VAL A 157 -12.48 -3.02 -31.70
N ARG A 158 -12.93 -1.80 -32.00
CA ARG A 158 -12.25 -0.56 -31.56
C ARG A 158 -12.40 -0.30 -30.06
N ARG A 159 -13.58 -0.57 -29.48
CA ARG A 159 -13.85 -0.31 -28.05
C ARG A 159 -13.29 -1.41 -27.13
N GLY A 160 -13.28 -2.67 -27.58
CA GLY A 160 -12.80 -3.81 -26.80
C GLY A 160 -11.27 -3.91 -26.67
N SER A 161 -10.50 -3.60 -27.73
CA SER A 161 -9.03 -3.64 -27.64
C SER A 161 -8.44 -2.45 -26.89
N SER A 162 -9.07 -1.27 -27.01
CA SER A 162 -8.59 -0.05 -26.33
C SER A 162 -8.98 -0.05 -24.85
N ALA A 163 -10.23 -0.36 -24.49
CA ALA A 163 -10.67 -0.32 -23.10
C ALA A 163 -10.05 -1.41 -22.23
N THR A 164 -9.82 -2.62 -22.77
CA THR A 164 -9.10 -3.68 -22.04
C THR A 164 -7.64 -3.31 -21.85
N ARG A 165 -7.00 -2.72 -22.86
CA ARG A 165 -5.62 -2.25 -22.76
C ARG A 165 -5.45 -1.14 -21.71
N THR A 166 -6.35 -0.15 -21.69
CA THR A 166 -6.37 0.90 -20.66
C THR A 166 -6.59 0.33 -19.26
N ARG A 167 -7.47 -0.67 -19.10
CA ARG A 167 -7.69 -1.34 -17.81
C ARG A 167 -6.44 -2.10 -17.34
N ASP A 168 -5.80 -2.87 -18.21
CA ASP A 168 -4.60 -3.63 -17.86
C ASP A 168 -3.40 -2.71 -17.58
N GLU A 169 -3.29 -1.59 -18.31
CA GLU A 169 -2.32 -0.54 -18.01
C GLU A 169 -2.53 0.06 -16.62
N VAL A 170 -3.78 0.42 -16.25
CA VAL A 170 -4.10 0.92 -14.91
C VAL A 170 -3.79 -0.11 -13.82
N ARG A 171 -4.12 -1.39 -14.04
CA ARG A 171 -3.79 -2.49 -13.12
C ARG A 171 -2.29 -2.59 -12.86
N LEU A 172 -1.49 -2.57 -13.92
CA LEU A 172 -0.03 -2.65 -13.81
C LEU A 172 0.54 -1.45 -13.05
N ARG A 173 0.03 -0.24 -13.31
CA ARG A 173 0.46 0.98 -12.60
C ARG A 173 0.12 0.89 -11.11
N ILE A 174 -1.05 0.39 -10.72
CA ILE A 174 -1.39 0.16 -9.30
C ILE A 174 -0.47 -0.88 -8.67
N MET A 175 -0.28 -2.03 -9.33
CA MET A 175 0.56 -3.12 -8.82
C MET A 175 1.99 -2.66 -8.54
N ARG A 176 2.53 -1.79 -9.41
CA ARG A 176 3.86 -1.19 -9.25
C ARG A 176 3.92 -0.03 -8.23
N GLY A 177 2.78 0.38 -7.69
CA GLY A 177 2.69 1.51 -6.77
C GLY A 177 2.83 2.88 -7.44
N GLU A 178 2.74 2.95 -8.76
CA GLU A 178 2.90 4.19 -9.54
C GLU A 178 1.67 5.12 -9.45
N VAL A 179 0.48 4.56 -9.18
CA VAL A 179 -0.77 5.31 -8.98
C VAL A 179 -1.58 4.79 -7.81
N SER A 180 -2.32 5.68 -7.17
CA SER A 180 -3.24 5.35 -6.07
C SER A 180 -4.66 5.07 -6.58
N LEU A 181 -5.48 4.38 -5.78
CA LEU A 181 -6.92 4.25 -6.04
C LEU A 181 -7.63 5.60 -6.14
N LYS A 182 -7.16 6.62 -5.40
CA LYS A 182 -7.66 7.99 -5.50
C LYS A 182 -7.43 8.54 -6.90
N TRP A 183 -6.20 8.42 -7.41
CA TRP A 183 -5.85 8.85 -8.77
C TRP A 183 -6.74 8.17 -9.82
N VAL A 184 -6.94 6.85 -9.71
CA VAL A 184 -7.79 6.11 -10.67
C VAL A 184 -9.25 6.55 -10.58
N ARG A 185 -9.77 6.80 -9.37
CA ARG A 185 -11.13 7.32 -9.18
C ARG A 185 -11.34 8.68 -9.85
N GLU A 186 -10.33 9.54 -9.78
CA GLU A 186 -10.39 10.93 -10.28
C GLU A 186 -10.08 11.05 -11.77
N ASN A 187 -9.17 10.23 -12.30
CA ASN A 187 -8.69 10.33 -13.69
C ASN A 187 -9.25 9.25 -14.61
N GLU A 188 -9.62 8.08 -14.07
CA GLU A 188 -10.09 6.90 -14.82
C GLU A 188 -11.37 6.30 -14.18
N PRO A 189 -12.44 7.09 -13.99
CA PRO A 189 -13.60 6.69 -13.19
C PRO A 189 -14.33 5.45 -13.74
N GLU A 190 -14.33 5.26 -15.06
CA GLU A 190 -14.91 4.07 -15.69
C GLU A 190 -14.15 2.80 -15.32
N VAL A 191 -12.82 2.85 -15.30
CA VAL A 191 -11.97 1.73 -14.87
C VAL A 191 -12.14 1.47 -13.38
N TYR A 192 -12.19 2.53 -12.57
CA TYR A 192 -12.39 2.43 -11.13
C TYR A 192 -13.68 1.66 -10.80
N VAL A 193 -14.81 2.05 -11.38
CA VAL A 193 -16.11 1.41 -11.10
C VAL A 193 -16.15 -0.02 -11.62
N ALA A 194 -15.62 -0.27 -12.83
CA ALA A 194 -15.68 -1.58 -13.45
C ALA A 194 -14.76 -2.64 -12.80
N ASP A 195 -13.69 -2.23 -12.13
CA ASP A 195 -12.62 -3.15 -11.70
C ASP A 195 -12.17 -2.96 -10.24
N LEU A 196 -12.92 -2.21 -9.43
CA LEU A 196 -12.58 -1.82 -8.06
C LEU A 196 -12.00 -2.96 -7.21
N THR A 197 -12.64 -4.12 -7.20
CA THR A 197 -12.22 -5.27 -6.38
C THR A 197 -10.84 -5.80 -6.76
N HIS A 198 -10.47 -5.79 -8.05
CA HIS A 198 -9.13 -6.18 -8.46
C HIS A 198 -8.11 -5.08 -8.16
N LEU A 199 -8.47 -3.83 -8.42
CA LEU A 199 -7.61 -2.69 -8.12
C LEU A 199 -7.26 -2.62 -6.62
N GLN A 200 -8.21 -2.92 -5.73
CA GLN A 200 -7.99 -3.02 -4.29
C GLN A 200 -7.00 -4.14 -3.93
N LYS A 201 -7.13 -5.33 -4.54
CA LYS A 201 -6.20 -6.44 -4.33
C LYS A 201 -4.78 -6.13 -4.83
N LEU A 202 -4.67 -5.52 -6.01
CA LEU A 202 -3.37 -5.11 -6.57
C LEU A 202 -2.72 -4.00 -5.73
N GLN A 203 -3.50 -3.07 -5.18
CA GLN A 203 -2.96 -2.05 -4.28
C GLN A 203 -2.48 -2.68 -2.96
N GLN A 204 -3.21 -3.66 -2.42
CA GLN A 204 -2.78 -4.38 -1.23
C GLN A 204 -1.48 -5.17 -1.50
N ASP A 205 -1.40 -5.88 -2.63
CA ASP A 205 -0.21 -6.61 -3.05
C ASP A 205 1.00 -5.67 -3.22
N SER A 206 0.80 -4.53 -3.87
CA SER A 206 1.84 -3.50 -4.03
C SER A 206 2.38 -3.04 -2.67
N ARG A 207 1.49 -2.70 -1.72
CA ARG A 207 1.87 -2.30 -0.35
C ARG A 207 2.65 -3.39 0.38
N LEU A 208 2.23 -4.65 0.24
CA LEU A 208 2.90 -5.82 0.77
C LEU A 208 4.17 -6.22 0.01
N HIS A 209 4.67 -5.44 -0.93
CA HIS A 209 5.96 -5.67 -1.60
C HIS A 209 6.84 -4.42 -1.63
N GLN A 210 6.45 -3.36 -0.93
CA GLN A 210 7.29 -2.18 -0.76
C GLN A 210 8.56 -2.53 0.04
N PRO A 211 9.71 -1.95 -0.32
CA PRO A 211 10.95 -2.15 0.42
C PRO A 211 10.86 -1.52 1.81
N ALA A 212 11.59 -2.09 2.77
CA ALA A 212 11.78 -1.45 4.06
C ALA A 212 12.52 -0.12 3.87
N PRO A 213 12.18 0.93 4.65
CA PRO A 213 12.91 2.18 4.61
C PRO A 213 14.34 1.95 5.11
N ARG A 214 15.31 2.60 4.47
CA ARG A 214 16.73 2.49 4.84
C ARG A 214 17.01 2.97 6.26
N HIS A 215 16.26 3.97 6.70
CA HIS A 215 16.37 4.57 8.02
C HIS A 215 14.99 5.00 8.50
N ARG A 216 14.75 4.87 9.81
CA ARG A 216 13.55 5.32 10.49
C ARG A 216 13.91 6.19 11.68
N THR A 217 13.22 7.31 11.84
CA THR A 217 13.47 8.25 12.95
C THR A 217 12.27 8.28 13.89
N ASN A 218 12.52 8.16 15.18
CA ASN A 218 11.48 8.15 16.19
C ASN A 218 11.49 9.44 17.01
N TYR A 219 10.32 10.02 17.18
CA TYR A 219 10.10 11.24 17.95
C TYR A 219 9.15 10.97 19.11
N PHE A 220 9.40 11.61 20.25
CA PHE A 220 8.45 11.66 21.35
C PHE A 220 8.03 13.10 21.61
N MET A 221 6.73 13.37 21.72
CA MET A 221 6.15 14.67 22.03
C MET A 221 5.35 14.58 23.33
N GLY A 222 5.97 15.03 24.41
CA GLY A 222 5.52 14.86 25.80
C GLY A 222 5.02 16.12 26.47
N GLY A 223 4.48 15.96 27.68
CA GLY A 223 4.43 17.04 28.66
C GLY A 223 5.81 17.34 29.22
N LYS A 224 6.07 18.60 29.58
CA LYS A 224 7.28 18.96 30.32
C LYS A 224 7.22 18.35 31.74
N ALA A 225 8.36 17.86 32.23
CA ALA A 225 8.47 17.46 33.62
C ALA A 225 8.09 18.65 34.55
N ASP A 226 7.40 18.35 35.65
CA ASP A 226 6.96 19.34 36.65
C ASP A 226 5.99 20.44 36.17
N ASP A 227 5.54 20.41 34.91
CA ASP A 227 4.48 21.32 34.45
C ASP A 227 3.12 20.88 35.05
N PRO A 228 2.41 21.77 35.78
CA PRO A 228 1.10 21.46 36.35
C PRO A 228 0.02 21.22 35.28
N ARG A 229 0.22 21.66 34.03
CA ARG A 229 -0.74 21.57 32.93
C ARG A 229 -0.21 20.75 31.76
N LYS A 230 -0.21 19.43 31.94
CA LYS A 230 0.24 18.46 30.93
C LYS A 230 -0.77 18.22 29.79
N GLY A 231 -2.06 18.36 30.08
CA GLY A 231 -3.15 18.12 29.12
C GLY A 231 -3.52 19.34 28.25
N ARG A 232 -4.07 19.07 27.06
CA ARG A 232 -4.59 20.08 26.12
C ARG A 232 -3.58 21.17 25.71
N THR A 233 -2.32 20.77 25.52
CA THR A 233 -1.21 21.62 25.05
C THR A 233 -0.98 21.56 23.54
N GLY A 234 -1.74 20.72 22.81
CA GLY A 234 -1.70 20.66 21.34
C GLY A 234 -0.64 19.71 20.75
N LYS A 235 -0.21 18.70 21.51
CA LYS A 235 0.82 17.71 21.09
C LYS A 235 0.43 16.95 19.82
N THR A 236 -0.80 16.45 19.74
CA THR A 236 -1.33 15.77 18.54
C THR A 236 -1.39 16.71 17.33
N THR A 237 -1.76 17.98 17.53
CA THR A 237 -1.73 18.99 16.47
C THR A 237 -0.30 19.25 16.01
N LEU A 238 0.65 19.39 16.93
CA LEU A 238 2.07 19.57 16.62
C LEU A 238 2.61 18.39 15.81
N ALA A 239 2.29 17.15 16.20
CA ALA A 239 2.69 15.96 15.46
C ALA A 239 2.15 15.94 14.02
N LYS A 240 0.88 16.31 13.83
CA LYS A 240 0.26 16.43 12.50
C LYS A 240 0.93 17.54 11.68
N LEU A 241 1.12 18.72 12.25
CA LEU A 241 1.80 19.85 11.58
C LEU A 241 3.23 19.47 11.17
N PHE A 242 3.95 18.75 12.04
CA PHE A 242 5.30 18.25 11.75
C PHE A 242 5.30 17.24 10.61
N ALA A 243 4.39 16.27 10.63
CA ALA A 243 4.23 15.33 9.52
C ALA A 243 3.93 16.06 8.19
N ARG A 244 2.96 17.00 8.17
CA ARG A 244 2.63 17.82 7.00
C ARG A 244 3.82 18.64 6.49
N SER A 245 4.68 19.09 7.40
CA SER A 245 5.86 19.90 7.06
C SER A 245 7.01 19.07 6.48
N LEU A 246 7.14 17.81 6.92
CA LEU A 246 8.10 16.83 6.38
C LEU A 246 7.70 16.34 4.98
N PHE A 247 6.41 16.12 4.73
CA PHE A 247 5.89 15.54 3.48
C PHE A 247 4.93 16.48 2.75
N ARG A 248 5.42 17.66 2.39
CA ARG A 248 4.63 18.76 1.79
C ARG A 248 3.92 18.40 0.48
N GLY A 249 4.44 17.44 -0.26
CA GLY A 249 3.87 17.01 -1.54
C GLY A 249 2.72 16.00 -1.41
N LEU A 250 2.38 15.56 -0.20
CA LEU A 250 1.31 14.60 0.04
C LEU A 250 0.08 15.29 0.62
N ASP A 251 -1.10 14.70 0.43
CA ASP A 251 -2.31 15.10 1.15
C ASP A 251 -2.29 14.59 2.61
N ALA A 252 -3.11 15.18 3.49
CA ALA A 252 -3.10 14.82 4.91
C ALA A 252 -3.35 13.31 5.15
N ALA A 253 -4.25 12.70 4.38
CA ALA A 253 -4.58 11.27 4.46
C ALA A 253 -3.45 10.33 3.99
N GLU A 254 -2.55 10.84 3.16
CA GLU A 254 -1.39 10.11 2.63
C GLU A 254 -0.12 10.41 3.44
N CYS A 255 -0.11 11.53 4.16
CA CYS A 255 1.03 12.03 4.91
C CYS A 255 1.27 11.27 6.23
N TYR A 256 0.20 10.95 6.97
CA TYR A 256 0.32 10.27 8.26
C TYR A 256 -0.85 9.35 8.55
N HIS A 257 -0.59 8.31 9.34
CA HIS A 257 -1.60 7.48 9.97
C HIS A 257 -1.61 7.75 11.47
N VAL A 258 -2.78 8.00 12.06
CA VAL A 258 -2.93 8.18 13.51
C VAL A 258 -3.45 6.89 14.10
N ALA A 259 -2.60 6.20 14.86
CA ALA A 259 -2.99 5.06 15.68
C ALA A 259 -3.64 5.58 16.97
N THR A 260 -4.87 5.16 17.24
CA THR A 260 -5.63 5.52 18.44
C THR A 260 -6.37 4.34 19.08
N ASP A 261 -6.65 3.26 18.33
CA ASP A 261 -7.33 2.06 18.84
C ASP A 261 -6.28 1.01 19.27
N PRO A 262 -6.12 0.72 20.58
CA PRO A 262 -5.16 -0.29 21.04
C PRO A 262 -5.47 -1.71 20.59
N ARG A 263 -6.69 -2.01 20.10
CA ARG A 263 -7.05 -3.34 19.60
C ARG A 263 -6.69 -3.55 18.14
N ALA A 264 -6.52 -2.47 17.38
CA ALA A 264 -6.26 -2.53 15.95
C ALA A 264 -5.54 -1.27 15.46
N PRO A 265 -4.36 -0.94 16.02
CA PRO A 265 -3.70 0.36 15.82
C PRO A 265 -3.39 0.65 14.34
N LEU A 266 -3.19 -0.39 13.54
CA LEU A 266 -2.73 -0.31 12.16
C LEU A 266 -3.77 -0.74 11.12
N GLN A 267 -5.05 -0.92 11.52
CA GLN A 267 -6.10 -1.42 10.61
C GLN A 267 -6.23 -0.61 9.32
N ASN A 268 -6.07 0.71 9.41
CA ASN A 268 -6.21 1.66 8.30
C ASN A 268 -4.87 2.22 7.84
N TYR A 269 -3.76 1.65 8.32
CA TYR A 269 -2.45 2.03 7.83
C TYR A 269 -2.31 1.60 6.37
N ALA A 270 -2.03 2.56 5.50
CA ALA A 270 -2.07 2.42 4.06
C ALA A 270 -0.70 2.68 3.39
N GLY A 271 0.37 2.65 4.20
CA GLY A 271 1.73 2.95 3.76
C GLY A 271 2.13 4.41 3.91
N GLN A 272 1.45 5.18 4.75
CA GLN A 272 1.86 6.55 5.05
C GLN A 272 3.29 6.60 5.60
N PRO A 273 4.08 7.63 5.28
CA PRO A 273 5.47 7.72 5.71
C PRO A 273 5.64 8.05 7.20
N VAL A 274 4.57 8.53 7.85
CA VAL A 274 4.52 8.85 9.29
C VAL A 274 3.45 8.02 9.99
N ILE A 275 3.79 7.43 11.12
CA ILE A 275 2.82 6.88 12.08
C ILE A 275 2.85 7.74 13.34
N ILE A 276 1.68 8.24 13.74
CA ILE A 276 1.47 8.96 14.99
C ILE A 276 0.80 8.00 15.98
N TRP A 277 1.50 7.64 17.04
CA TRP A 277 1.01 6.84 18.16
C TRP A 277 0.42 7.78 19.21
N ASP A 278 -0.89 8.02 19.12
CA ASP A 278 -1.54 9.07 19.90
C ASP A 278 -2.09 8.53 21.22
N ASP A 279 -1.64 9.12 22.32
CA ASP A 279 -2.08 8.90 23.70
C ASP A 279 -1.91 7.47 24.26
N TYR A 280 -1.03 6.65 23.67
CA TYR A 280 -0.66 5.37 24.27
C TYR A 280 0.18 5.56 25.53
N ASN A 281 -0.15 4.85 26.62
CA ASN A 281 0.84 4.59 27.67
C ASN A 281 1.82 3.50 27.19
N ALA A 282 2.97 3.36 27.87
CA ALA A 282 3.96 2.34 27.52
C ALA A 282 3.36 0.93 27.48
N LEU A 283 2.54 0.56 28.48
CA LEU A 283 1.85 -0.73 28.52
C LEU A 283 0.85 -0.88 27.37
N ASP A 284 0.01 0.13 27.12
CA ASP A 284 -0.99 0.08 26.04
C ASP A 284 -0.32 -0.09 24.68
N LEU A 285 0.82 0.56 24.45
CA LEU A 285 1.59 0.41 23.22
C LEU A 285 2.16 -1.01 23.06
N MET A 286 2.72 -1.56 24.15
CA MET A 286 3.20 -2.95 24.16
C MET A 286 2.07 -3.91 23.88
N GLU A 287 0.89 -3.74 24.48
CA GLU A 287 -0.27 -4.58 24.20
C GLU A 287 -0.76 -4.44 22.76
N ALA A 288 -0.82 -3.21 22.24
CA ALA A 288 -1.30 -2.92 20.88
C ALA A 288 -0.39 -3.53 19.80
N LEU A 289 0.91 -3.65 20.09
CA LEU A 289 1.91 -4.23 19.19
C LEU A 289 2.19 -5.73 19.45
N GLY A 290 1.53 -6.34 20.45
CA GLY A 290 1.69 -7.76 20.74
C GLY A 290 2.96 -8.10 21.54
N GLY A 291 3.52 -7.14 22.27
CA GLY A 291 4.63 -7.31 23.21
C GLY A 291 5.81 -6.39 22.96
N ARG A 292 6.75 -6.37 23.91
CA ARG A 292 7.93 -5.49 23.89
C ARG A 292 8.82 -5.70 22.66
N SER A 293 9.04 -6.94 22.23
CA SER A 293 9.86 -7.23 21.04
C SER A 293 9.32 -6.57 19.75
N SER A 294 8.00 -6.52 19.59
CA SER A 294 7.36 -5.85 18.45
C SER A 294 7.51 -4.33 18.53
N VAL A 295 7.50 -3.74 19.73
CA VAL A 295 7.84 -2.33 19.92
C VAL A 295 9.24 -2.07 19.36
N TRP A 296 10.22 -2.89 19.72
CA TRP A 296 11.59 -2.72 19.23
C TRP A 296 11.72 -2.81 17.71
N GLN A 297 10.91 -3.63 17.04
CA GLN A 297 10.87 -3.72 15.57
C GLN A 297 10.20 -2.48 14.92
N VAL A 298 9.14 -1.95 15.54
CA VAL A 298 8.43 -0.76 15.04
C VAL A 298 9.27 0.51 15.20
N PHE A 299 10.07 0.58 16.26
CA PHE A 299 10.96 1.72 16.57
C PHE A 299 12.43 1.43 16.22
N ASP A 300 12.71 0.39 15.45
CA ASP A 300 14.05 0.13 14.91
C ASP A 300 14.46 1.24 13.95
N ASP A 301 15.69 1.72 14.07
CA ASP A 301 16.24 2.81 13.27
C ASP A 301 16.75 2.32 11.90
N HIS A 302 17.09 1.04 11.79
CA HIS A 302 17.46 0.35 10.55
C HIS A 302 16.52 -0.83 10.28
N PRO A 303 15.24 -0.55 9.99
CA PRO A 303 14.22 -1.59 10.00
C PRO A 303 14.38 -2.60 8.87
N SER A 304 14.09 -3.85 9.19
CA SER A 304 13.89 -4.91 8.20
C SER A 304 12.49 -4.86 7.58
N ALA A 305 12.27 -5.61 6.50
CA ALA A 305 10.93 -5.79 5.93
C ALA A 305 10.05 -6.56 6.90
N THR A 306 9.15 -5.85 7.59
CA THR A 306 8.30 -6.42 8.63
C THR A 306 6.83 -6.25 8.26
N ASP A 307 6.12 -7.37 8.28
CA ASP A 307 4.68 -7.42 8.17
C ASP A 307 4.04 -7.54 9.55
N VAL A 308 2.97 -6.80 9.76
CA VAL A 308 2.19 -6.83 10.99
C VAL A 308 0.77 -7.24 10.69
N ASN A 309 0.20 -8.03 11.61
CA ASN A 309 -1.17 -8.50 11.50
C ASN A 309 -2.16 -7.36 11.73
N ILE A 310 -3.17 -7.28 10.87
CA ILE A 310 -4.35 -6.44 11.03
C ILE A 310 -5.61 -7.34 11.02
N LYS A 311 -6.79 -6.78 11.29
CA LYS A 311 -8.01 -7.56 11.17
C LYS A 311 -8.17 -7.99 9.71
N TYR A 312 -8.32 -9.31 9.52
CA TYR A 312 -8.54 -9.95 8.23
C TYR A 312 -7.40 -9.77 7.22
N GLY A 313 -6.15 -9.58 7.68
CA GLY A 313 -5.00 -9.53 6.79
C GLY A 313 -3.70 -9.08 7.46
N THR A 314 -2.78 -8.59 6.65
CA THR A 314 -1.49 -8.03 7.08
C THR A 314 -1.22 -6.71 6.36
N THR A 315 -0.31 -5.91 6.93
CA THR A 315 0.25 -4.72 6.26
C THR A 315 1.75 -4.66 6.48
N ARG A 316 2.48 -4.11 5.51
CA ARG A 316 3.92 -3.86 5.63
C ARG A 316 4.18 -2.52 6.31
N LEU A 317 5.12 -2.48 7.23
CA LEU A 317 5.60 -1.24 7.84
C LEU A 317 6.64 -0.55 6.93
N VAL A 318 6.23 0.51 6.25
CA VAL A 318 7.08 1.28 5.33
C VAL A 318 7.37 2.70 5.83
N HIS A 319 6.81 3.07 6.97
CA HIS A 319 6.96 4.41 7.55
C HIS A 319 8.41 4.69 7.92
N THR A 320 8.84 5.90 7.58
CA THR A 320 10.17 6.44 7.89
C THR A 320 10.19 7.21 9.20
N VAL A 321 9.02 7.55 9.76
CA VAL A 321 8.90 8.37 10.96
C VAL A 321 7.85 7.80 11.91
N ASN A 322 8.22 7.62 13.17
CA ASN A 322 7.26 7.46 14.26
C ASN A 322 7.19 8.74 15.08
N ILE A 323 5.99 9.13 15.50
CA ILE A 323 5.79 10.19 16.48
C ILE A 323 4.90 9.65 17.60
N ILE A 324 5.37 9.65 18.83
CA ILE A 324 4.54 9.36 20.00
C ILE A 324 4.06 10.67 20.58
N THR A 325 2.75 10.80 20.82
CA THR A 325 2.18 11.96 21.51
C THR A 325 1.61 11.52 22.84
N LYS A 326 2.09 12.10 23.94
CA LYS A 326 1.62 11.75 25.29
C LYS A 326 1.65 12.92 26.25
N THR A 327 0.78 12.89 27.25
CA THR A 327 0.77 13.88 28.34
C THR A 327 1.91 13.69 29.33
N THR A 328 2.42 12.47 29.47
CA THR A 328 3.54 12.16 30.36
C THR A 328 4.87 12.71 29.82
N PRO A 329 5.84 12.98 30.69
CA PRO A 329 7.21 13.28 30.29
C PRO A 329 7.86 12.10 29.57
N TYR A 330 8.82 12.38 28.70
CA TYR A 330 9.50 11.37 27.89
C TYR A 330 10.20 10.32 28.76
N ALA A 331 10.90 10.74 29.82
CA ALA A 331 11.66 9.83 30.68
C ALA A 331 10.77 8.74 31.29
N GLU A 332 9.60 9.13 31.82
CA GLU A 332 8.61 8.20 32.39
C GLU A 332 8.13 7.19 31.34
N PHE A 333 7.83 7.67 30.13
CA PHE A 333 7.36 6.80 29.05
C PHE A 333 8.44 5.83 28.58
N LEU A 334 9.66 6.33 28.33
CA LEU A 334 10.79 5.53 27.85
C LEU A 334 11.21 4.49 28.89
N ASP A 335 11.22 4.85 30.18
CA ASP A 335 11.45 3.91 31.27
C ASP A 335 10.33 2.88 31.38
N GLY A 336 9.09 3.28 31.14
CA GLY A 336 7.95 2.37 31.09
C GLY A 336 8.06 1.28 30.01
N LEU A 337 8.67 1.57 28.86
CA LEU A 337 8.88 0.57 27.79
C LEU A 337 9.92 -0.48 28.17
N ALA A 338 10.99 -0.08 28.87
CA ALA A 338 12.05 -0.97 29.34
C ALA A 338 11.74 -1.61 30.72
N GLY A 339 10.75 -1.10 31.45
CA GLY A 339 10.40 -1.54 32.79
C GLY A 339 9.64 -2.87 32.85
N GLU A 340 9.40 -3.36 34.07
CA GLU A 340 8.63 -4.58 34.30
C GLU A 340 7.14 -4.38 33.96
N TYR A 341 6.50 -5.41 33.39
CA TYR A 341 5.04 -5.41 33.19
C TYR A 341 4.45 -6.83 33.24
N ILE A 342 3.14 -6.91 33.37
CA ILE A 342 2.37 -8.16 33.27
C ILE A 342 1.53 -8.08 32.00
N ASP A 343 1.63 -9.10 31.14
CA ASP A 343 0.81 -9.15 29.93
C ASP A 343 -0.62 -9.62 30.19
N ARG A 344 -1.49 -9.55 29.17
CA ARG A 344 -2.90 -10.01 29.28
C ARG A 344 -3.03 -11.49 29.64
N GLY A 345 -2.00 -12.29 29.40
CA GLY A 345 -1.94 -13.71 29.78
C GLY A 345 -1.50 -13.93 31.23
N GLY A 346 -1.22 -12.86 31.98
CA GLY A 346 -0.74 -12.92 33.36
C GLY A 346 0.76 -13.24 33.48
N LYS A 347 1.51 -13.29 32.37
CA LYS A 347 2.95 -13.54 32.41
C LYS A 347 3.68 -12.25 32.76
N ARG A 348 4.55 -12.33 33.77
CA ARG A 348 5.44 -11.23 34.18
C ARG A 348 6.65 -11.18 33.25
N HIS A 349 6.94 -9.98 32.76
CA HIS A 349 8.13 -9.67 31.97
C HIS A 349 9.05 -8.78 32.81
N HIS A 350 10.30 -9.18 32.94
CA HIS A 350 11.31 -8.42 33.67
C HIS A 350 11.77 -7.18 32.89
N ALA A 351 12.40 -6.26 33.61
CA ALA A 351 12.97 -5.05 33.03
C ALA A 351 14.16 -5.41 32.14
N GLU A 352 14.31 -4.65 31.06
CA GLU A 352 15.43 -4.70 30.12
C GLU A 352 16.35 -3.49 30.33
N ASP A 353 17.49 -3.48 29.63
CA ASP A 353 18.36 -2.31 29.60
C ASP A 353 17.60 -1.08 29.07
N ARG A 354 17.59 0.00 29.84
CA ARG A 354 16.96 1.28 29.49
C ARG A 354 17.51 1.83 28.16
N ASN A 355 18.77 1.55 27.82
CA ASN A 355 19.36 1.96 26.56
C ASN A 355 18.59 1.42 25.35
N GLN A 356 17.90 0.27 25.46
CA GLN A 356 17.07 -0.27 24.38
C GLN A 356 15.91 0.66 24.01
N SER A 357 15.32 1.32 25.00
CA SER A 357 14.26 2.29 24.80
C SER A 357 14.85 3.66 24.44
N TRP A 358 15.77 4.17 25.27
CA TRP A 358 16.27 5.52 25.16
C TRP A 358 17.07 5.77 23.87
N GLY A 359 17.89 4.81 23.42
CA GLY A 359 18.68 4.93 22.20
C GLY A 359 17.85 4.95 20.91
N ARG A 360 16.59 4.49 20.95
CA ARG A 360 15.69 4.50 19.79
C ARG A 360 15.03 5.85 19.54
N PHE A 361 15.06 6.76 20.50
CA PHE A 361 14.44 8.09 20.38
C PHE A 361 15.52 9.17 20.30
N PRO A 362 16.05 9.46 19.10
CA PRO A 362 17.09 10.49 18.95
C PRO A 362 16.61 11.90 19.34
N VAL A 363 15.30 12.14 19.26
CA VAL A 363 14.70 13.46 19.49
C VAL A 363 13.45 13.35 20.36
N VAL A 364 13.37 14.17 21.39
CA VAL A 364 12.18 14.31 22.24
C VAL A 364 11.78 15.78 22.37
N PHE A 365 10.50 16.02 22.58
CA PHE A 365 9.91 17.35 22.72
C PHE A 365 9.17 17.46 24.04
N GLU A 366 9.44 18.53 24.76
CA GLU A 366 8.64 18.95 25.91
C GLU A 366 7.73 20.09 25.50
N VAL A 367 6.42 19.83 25.50
CA VAL A 367 5.42 20.77 25.01
C VAL A 367 4.61 21.33 26.17
N THR A 368 4.67 22.65 26.36
CA THR A 368 3.86 23.44 27.30
C THR A 368 2.72 24.15 26.55
N VAL A 369 1.98 25.03 27.22
CA VAL A 369 0.89 25.81 26.59
C VAL A 369 1.43 26.85 25.58
N ASP A 370 2.65 27.32 25.80
CA ASP A 370 3.25 28.50 25.16
C ASP A 370 4.66 28.24 24.61
N SER A 371 5.21 27.04 24.81
CA SER A 371 6.52 26.69 24.27
C SER A 371 6.64 25.20 23.90
N ILE A 372 7.55 24.96 22.96
CA ILE A 372 7.97 23.63 22.51
C ILE A 372 9.49 23.61 22.67
N GLU A 373 9.98 22.80 23.60
CA GLU A 373 11.42 22.58 23.79
C GLU A 373 11.82 21.30 23.07
N MET A 374 12.85 21.39 22.24
CA MET A 374 13.40 20.28 21.49
C MET A 374 14.69 19.82 22.13
N LEU A 375 14.78 18.53 22.40
CA LEU A 375 15.94 17.91 23.03
C LEU A 375 16.47 16.77 22.16
N LEU A 376 17.80 16.64 22.12
CA LEU A 376 18.50 15.57 21.40
C LEU A 376 19.19 14.62 22.34
N ASN A 377 19.14 13.34 22.01
CA ASN A 377 19.83 12.30 22.75
C ASN A 377 21.34 12.49 22.61
N ARG A 378 22.06 12.56 23.73
CA ARG A 378 23.51 12.82 23.74
C ARG A 378 24.31 11.68 23.11
N GLY A 379 23.86 10.44 23.28
CA GLY A 379 24.49 9.27 22.68
C GLY A 379 24.46 9.29 21.15
N VAL A 380 23.38 9.84 20.57
CA VAL A 380 23.22 9.97 19.10
C VAL A 380 24.04 11.14 18.54
N VAL A 381 24.10 12.28 19.23
CA VAL A 381 24.74 13.49 18.71
C VAL A 381 26.25 13.50 18.90
N SER A 382 26.73 12.96 20.01
CA SER A 382 28.15 13.06 20.40
C SER A 382 28.96 11.78 20.12
N ASP A 383 28.33 10.76 19.53
CA ASP A 383 28.89 9.40 19.41
C ASP A 383 29.48 8.90 20.75
N THR A 384 28.68 9.09 21.80
CA THR A 384 29.04 8.72 23.18
C THR A 384 28.12 7.62 23.68
N ASP A 385 28.55 6.82 24.65
CA ASP A 385 27.70 5.82 25.32
C ASP A 385 26.62 6.43 26.25
N ASP A 386 26.36 7.73 26.15
CA ASP A 386 25.45 8.49 27.04
C ASP A 386 24.03 8.59 26.45
N PHE A 387 23.39 7.43 26.23
CA PHE A 387 22.03 7.35 25.68
C PHE A 387 20.93 7.74 26.68
N LEU A 388 21.25 7.82 27.98
CA LEU A 388 20.29 8.09 29.05
C LEU A 388 20.11 9.58 29.35
N SER A 389 20.65 10.46 28.49
CA SER A 389 20.58 11.90 28.68
C SER A 389 20.25 12.65 27.40
N TYR A 390 19.54 13.75 27.57
CA TYR A 390 19.13 14.64 26.50
C TYR A 390 19.66 16.05 26.74
N GLN A 391 19.99 16.76 25.66
CA GLN A 391 20.36 18.17 25.69
C GLN A 391 19.34 19.01 24.91
N THR A 392 18.93 20.14 25.48
CA THR A 392 18.07 21.10 24.79
C THR A 392 18.84 21.78 23.66
N VAL A 393 18.29 21.74 22.44
CA VAL A 393 18.92 22.33 21.25
C VAL A 393 18.13 23.47 20.63
N ALA A 394 16.82 23.51 20.86
CA ALA A 394 15.97 24.59 20.40
C ALA A 394 14.79 24.79 21.34
N ARG A 395 14.29 26.02 21.40
CA ARG A 395 13.04 26.37 22.09
C ARG A 395 12.22 27.28 21.20
N MET A 396 11.05 26.81 20.82
CA MET A 396 10.07 27.58 20.07
C MET A 396 9.03 28.15 21.04
N LYS A 397 8.76 29.45 20.93
CA LYS A 397 7.68 30.11 21.71
C LYS A 397 6.44 30.18 20.85
N ALA A 398 5.48 29.31 21.12
CA ALA A 398 4.25 29.23 20.36
C ALA A 398 3.15 28.53 21.17
N SER A 399 1.90 28.99 20.99
CA SER A 399 0.74 28.28 21.51
C SER A 399 0.06 27.49 20.40
N MET A 400 0.16 26.16 20.46
CA MET A 400 -0.51 25.28 19.49
C MET A 400 -2.02 25.47 19.48
N ARG A 401 -2.63 25.84 20.61
CA ARG A 401 -4.06 26.15 20.68
C ARG A 401 -4.42 27.38 19.84
N GLN A 402 -3.61 28.44 19.93
CA GLN A 402 -3.83 29.66 19.15
C GLN A 402 -3.62 29.39 17.66
N ILE A 403 -2.56 28.64 17.32
CA ILE A 403 -2.29 28.24 15.94
C ILE A 403 -3.46 27.44 15.36
N SER A 404 -3.92 26.39 16.04
CA SER A 404 -5.08 25.60 15.57
C SER A 404 -6.32 26.47 15.40
N SER A 405 -6.63 27.31 16.40
CA SER A 405 -7.81 28.17 16.34
C SER A 405 -7.75 29.19 15.20
N ALA A 406 -6.55 29.69 14.87
CA ALA A 406 -6.35 30.60 13.75
C ALA A 406 -6.48 29.87 12.41
N LEU A 407 -5.90 28.67 12.29
CA LEU A 407 -6.04 27.84 11.08
C LEU A 407 -7.49 27.42 10.84
N ASP A 408 -8.20 26.99 11.89
CA ASP A 408 -9.61 26.59 11.83
C ASP A 408 -10.54 27.76 11.44
N SER A 409 -10.10 29.01 11.61
CA SER A 409 -10.86 30.19 11.20
C SER A 409 -10.77 30.50 9.70
N ILE A 410 -9.90 29.80 8.95
CA ILE A 410 -9.77 29.93 7.50
C ILE A 410 -10.77 28.98 6.83
N GLU A 411 -11.82 29.55 6.23
CA GLU A 411 -12.91 28.78 5.61
C GLU A 411 -12.45 28.02 4.35
N ASP A 412 -11.62 28.64 3.51
CA ASP A 412 -11.13 28.01 2.29
C ASP A 412 -10.03 26.97 2.59
N ASP A 413 -10.26 25.74 2.13
CA ASP A 413 -9.38 24.60 2.41
C ASP A 413 -7.98 24.78 1.81
N ALA A 414 -7.87 25.37 0.62
CA ALA A 414 -6.58 25.56 -0.05
C ALA A 414 -5.75 26.66 0.64
N GLN A 415 -6.39 27.75 1.05
CA GLN A 415 -5.76 28.80 1.85
C GLN A 415 -5.36 28.29 3.23
N ARG A 416 -6.21 27.49 3.89
CA ARG A 416 -5.89 26.89 5.19
C ARG A 416 -4.69 25.95 5.09
N GLU A 417 -4.59 25.18 4.00
CA GLU A 417 -3.45 24.32 3.73
C GLU A 417 -2.17 25.12 3.48
N ALA A 418 -2.23 26.16 2.65
CA ALA A 418 -1.09 27.05 2.40
C ALA A 418 -0.59 27.70 3.70
N ALA A 419 -1.50 28.22 4.54
CA ALA A 419 -1.18 28.79 5.84
C ALA A 419 -0.58 27.76 6.80
N THR A 420 -1.08 26.52 6.79
CA THR A 420 -0.53 25.40 7.57
C THR A 420 0.94 25.16 7.20
N HIS A 421 1.27 25.15 5.92
CA HIS A 421 2.64 24.98 5.45
C HIS A 421 3.57 26.16 5.78
N GLU A 422 3.07 27.39 5.70
CA GLU A 422 3.83 28.60 6.02
C GLU A 422 4.17 28.67 7.51
N ILE A 423 3.15 28.48 8.38
CA ILE A 423 3.35 28.41 9.84
C ILE A 423 4.29 27.25 10.20
N GLY A 424 4.09 26.09 9.58
CA GLY A 424 4.93 24.91 9.76
C GLY A 424 6.41 25.18 9.45
N GLN A 425 6.71 25.90 8.35
CA GLN A 425 8.11 26.28 8.04
C GLN A 425 8.77 27.09 9.14
N VAL A 426 8.08 28.15 9.60
CA VAL A 426 8.66 29.08 10.56
C VAL A 426 8.78 28.43 11.93
N LEU A 427 7.74 27.75 12.38
CA LEU A 427 7.71 27.16 13.72
C LEU A 427 8.61 25.93 13.82
N LEU A 428 8.61 25.06 12.81
CA LEU A 428 9.25 23.75 12.87
C LEU A 428 10.62 23.73 12.19
N GLY A 429 11.14 24.85 11.70
CA GLY A 429 12.46 24.96 11.07
C GLY A 429 13.57 24.17 11.80
N PRO A 430 13.78 24.37 13.12
CA PRO A 430 14.77 23.59 13.87
C PRO A 430 14.52 22.08 13.88
N MET A 431 13.25 21.65 13.86
CA MET A 431 12.87 20.24 13.82
C MET A 431 13.13 19.62 12.45
N LEU A 432 12.83 20.36 11.38
CA LEU A 432 13.07 19.96 9.99
C LEU A 432 14.57 19.83 9.72
N ASP A 433 15.35 20.85 10.09
CA ASP A 433 16.82 20.84 9.94
C ASP A 433 17.44 19.62 10.64
N GLN A 434 16.97 19.30 11.84
CA GLN A 434 17.47 18.14 12.56
C GLN A 434 17.02 16.81 11.96
N HIS A 435 15.78 16.72 11.46
CA HIS A 435 15.32 15.53 10.73
C HIS A 435 16.24 15.25 9.54
N ASP A 436 16.58 16.29 8.77
CA ASP A 436 17.46 16.17 7.62
C ASP A 436 18.88 15.75 8.03
N ARG A 437 19.42 16.30 9.12
CA ARG A 437 20.72 15.88 9.67
C ARG A 437 20.75 14.42 10.09
N LEU A 438 19.69 13.92 10.73
CA LEU A 438 19.60 12.51 11.15
C LEU A 438 19.48 11.56 9.95
N ARG A 439 18.96 12.02 8.81
CA ARG A 439 18.84 11.23 7.58
C ARG A 439 20.05 11.33 6.66
N ALA A 440 20.85 12.40 6.79
CA ALA A 440 21.96 12.68 5.90
C ALA A 440 23.10 11.67 6.10
N SER A 441 23.03 10.54 5.39
CA SER A 441 24.24 9.85 4.95
C SER A 441 24.63 10.40 3.57
N PRO A 442 25.79 11.06 3.40
CA PRO A 442 26.23 11.48 2.09
C PRO A 442 26.27 10.27 1.15
N THR A 443 25.88 10.46 -0.12
CA THR A 443 26.01 9.39 -1.12
C THR A 443 27.50 9.19 -1.38
N ARG A 444 28.06 8.11 -0.83
CA ARG A 444 29.48 7.74 -0.97
C ARG A 444 29.63 6.56 -1.92
N GLY A 445 30.77 6.48 -2.60
CA GLY A 445 31.07 5.32 -3.45
C GLY A 445 31.25 4.05 -2.62
N SER A 446 30.71 2.92 -3.09
CA SER A 446 30.78 1.66 -2.33
C SER A 446 32.21 1.22 -2.01
N ALA A 447 33.15 1.41 -2.94
CA ALA A 447 34.55 1.04 -2.76
C ALA A 447 35.25 1.87 -1.66
N GLU A 448 34.91 3.16 -1.55
CA GLU A 448 35.44 4.06 -0.52
C GLU A 448 34.97 3.63 0.86
N VAL A 449 33.64 3.44 1.02
CA VAL A 449 33.04 3.02 2.30
C VAL A 449 33.54 1.64 2.73
N VAL A 450 33.59 0.67 1.81
CA VAL A 450 34.09 -0.67 2.12
C VAL A 450 35.57 -0.63 2.49
N GLY A 451 36.38 0.17 1.79
CA GLY A 451 37.80 0.34 2.11
C GLY A 451 38.04 0.88 3.52
N GLU A 452 37.31 1.93 3.90
CA GLU A 452 37.37 2.50 5.26
C GLU A 452 36.91 1.51 6.33
N LEU A 453 35.78 0.85 6.11
CA LEU A 453 35.25 -0.13 7.06
C LEU A 453 36.22 -1.30 7.26
N LEU A 454 36.75 -1.86 6.17
CA LEU A 454 37.73 -2.94 6.24
C LEU A 454 39.03 -2.51 6.95
N ALA A 455 39.45 -1.27 6.79
CA ALA A 455 40.60 -0.73 7.52
C ALA A 455 40.34 -0.56 9.03
N SER A 456 39.08 -0.38 9.43
CA SER A 456 38.66 -0.24 10.83
C SER A 456 38.37 -1.56 11.55
N ILE A 457 38.18 -2.66 10.81
CA ILE A 457 37.85 -3.97 11.38
C ILE A 457 39.14 -4.66 11.86
N GLU A 458 39.26 -4.78 13.18
CA GLU A 458 40.30 -5.60 13.82
C GLU A 458 39.73 -6.97 14.23
N VAL A 459 40.36 -8.05 13.78
CA VAL A 459 39.99 -9.43 14.17
C VAL A 459 40.99 -9.92 15.21
N LEU A 460 40.57 -9.88 16.47
CA LEU A 460 41.39 -10.29 17.61
C LEU A 460 41.34 -11.81 17.80
N THR A 461 42.48 -12.41 18.17
CA THR A 461 42.48 -13.78 18.72
C THR A 461 41.81 -13.82 20.10
N PRO A 462 41.39 -15.00 20.61
CA PRO A 462 40.76 -15.09 21.94
C PRO A 462 41.60 -14.48 23.07
N GLU A 463 42.93 -14.58 22.97
CA GLU A 463 43.87 -14.02 23.95
C GLU A 463 43.95 -12.49 23.88
N GLN A 464 43.97 -11.94 22.66
CA GLN A 464 43.95 -10.50 22.43
C GLN A 464 42.60 -9.89 22.82
N ALA A 465 41.49 -10.56 22.53
CA ALA A 465 40.16 -10.16 22.98
C ALA A 465 40.08 -10.13 24.51
N ALA A 466 40.57 -11.16 25.20
CA ALA A 466 40.60 -11.18 26.67
C ALA A 466 41.49 -10.08 27.27
N ALA A 467 42.55 -9.67 26.59
CA ALA A 467 43.38 -8.54 26.99
C ALA A 467 42.66 -7.20 26.76
N ALA A 468 42.01 -7.03 25.62
CA ALA A 468 41.22 -5.85 25.28
C ALA A 468 40.03 -5.66 26.22
N ASP A 469 39.33 -6.75 26.58
CA ASP A 469 38.22 -6.72 27.53
C ASP A 469 38.67 -6.28 28.92
N ARG A 470 39.84 -6.76 29.38
CA ARG A 470 40.42 -6.31 30.67
C ARG A 470 40.72 -4.81 30.64
N ASP A 471 41.29 -4.31 29.55
CA ASP A 471 41.58 -2.89 29.39
C ASP A 471 40.29 -2.05 29.28
N ALA A 472 39.27 -2.54 28.58
CA ALA A 472 37.96 -1.90 28.48
C ALA A 472 37.24 -1.82 29.84
N VAL A 473 37.30 -2.87 30.66
CA VAL A 473 36.76 -2.87 32.02
C VAL A 473 37.46 -1.83 32.89
N LEU A 474 38.79 -1.75 32.82
CA LEU A 474 39.57 -0.74 33.53
C LEU A 474 39.18 0.68 33.10
N ARG A 475 39.09 0.94 31.80
CA ARG A 475 38.65 2.23 31.26
C ARG A 475 37.24 2.60 31.73
N ARG A 476 36.30 1.64 31.71
CA ARG A 476 34.91 1.88 32.15
C ARG A 476 34.84 2.19 33.64
N GLN A 477 35.67 1.55 34.46
CA GLN A 477 35.80 1.89 35.89
C GLN A 477 36.35 3.31 36.09
N VAL A 478 37.35 3.74 35.32
CA VAL A 478 37.88 5.11 35.37
C VAL A 478 36.79 6.13 35.02
N VAL A 479 36.04 5.91 33.93
CA VAL A 479 34.94 6.82 33.53
C VAL A 479 33.86 6.90 34.61
N LEU A 480 33.46 5.77 35.21
CA LEU A 480 32.49 5.73 36.32
C LEU A 480 32.99 6.50 37.56
N LEU A 481 34.29 6.42 37.86
CA LEU A 481 34.91 7.17 38.95
C LEU A 481 34.93 8.67 38.67
N GLU A 482 35.25 9.09 37.44
CA GLU A 482 35.21 10.49 37.03
C GLU A 482 33.79 11.07 37.07
N GLN A 483 32.79 10.32 36.59
CA GLN A 483 31.39 10.70 36.66
C GLN A 483 30.93 10.86 38.11
N ARG A 484 31.29 9.91 39.00
CA ARG A 484 31.02 10.03 40.44
C ARG A 484 31.68 11.27 41.05
N HIS A 485 32.93 11.57 40.67
CA HIS A 485 33.63 12.78 41.12
C HIS A 485 32.92 14.06 40.68
N ARG A 486 32.44 14.14 39.44
CA ARG A 486 31.66 15.30 38.95
C ARG A 486 30.34 15.46 39.68
N THR A 487 29.59 14.37 39.90
CA THR A 487 28.32 14.42 40.64
C THR A 487 28.51 14.88 42.09
N ILE A 488 29.60 14.43 42.73
CA ILE A 488 29.98 14.90 44.07
C ILE A 488 30.36 16.39 44.05
N ALA A 489 31.13 16.83 43.05
CA ALA A 489 31.52 18.23 42.90
C ALA A 489 30.30 19.15 42.68
N ASP A 490 29.38 18.77 41.79
CA ASP A 490 28.13 19.49 41.53
C ASP A 490 27.22 19.55 42.76
N SER A 491 27.20 18.47 43.56
CA SER A 491 26.44 18.41 44.82
C SER A 491 27.06 19.29 45.89
N ALA A 492 28.39 19.35 45.99
CA ALA A 492 29.12 20.24 46.88
C ALA A 492 28.93 21.72 46.48
N GLN A 493 28.88 22.01 45.18
CA GLN A 493 28.65 23.36 44.66
C GLN A 493 27.20 23.83 44.91
N ARG A 494 26.21 22.93 44.81
CA ARG A 494 24.82 23.20 45.21
C ARG A 494 24.66 23.33 46.73
N GLY A 495 25.41 22.56 47.52
CA GLY A 495 25.47 22.70 48.98
C GLY A 495 26.08 24.03 49.44
N ALA A 496 27.05 24.55 48.69
CA ALA A 496 27.65 25.87 48.94
C ALA A 496 26.75 27.07 48.57
N MET A 497 25.67 26.84 47.81
CA MET A 497 24.65 27.87 47.47
C MET A 497 23.44 27.86 48.42
N CYS A 498 23.47 27.09 49.52
CA CYS A 498 22.46 27.21 50.57
C CYS A 498 22.68 28.52 51.36
N SER A 499 21.85 29.52 51.10
CA SER A 499 21.87 30.82 51.75
C SER A 499 21.14 30.85 53.10
N CYS A 500 21.38 29.89 53.99
CA CYS A 500 21.07 30.08 55.41
C CYS A 500 22.22 30.85 56.09
N GLY A 501 22.38 32.11 55.67
CA GLY A 501 23.24 33.08 56.33
C GLY A 501 22.51 33.72 57.49
N SER A 502 22.60 33.12 58.67
CA SER A 502 22.49 33.83 59.96
C SER A 502 22.88 32.89 61.10
N GLY A 503 23.80 33.37 61.95
CA GLY A 503 24.42 32.59 63.02
C GLY A 503 23.40 31.98 63.98
N CYS A 504 23.62 30.72 64.34
CA CYS A 504 22.93 30.09 65.46
C CYS A 504 23.74 30.31 66.75
N PRO A 505 23.14 30.89 67.80
CA PRO A 505 23.74 30.94 69.13
C PRO A 505 23.58 29.59 69.85
N GLU A 506 24.53 29.33 70.75
CA GLU A 506 24.54 28.22 71.70
C GLU A 506 23.34 28.29 72.66
N GLY A 507 22.56 27.20 72.82
CA GLY A 507 21.61 27.02 73.93
C GLY A 507 20.35 26.18 73.61
N PRO A 508 19.74 25.48 74.59
CA PRO A 508 19.15 24.15 74.38
C PRO A 508 17.61 24.10 74.25
N ASP A 509 17.17 22.91 73.79
CA ASP A 509 15.82 22.33 73.79
C ASP A 509 14.70 22.98 72.94
N ILE A 510 14.22 22.23 71.94
CA ILE A 510 12.82 21.81 71.72
C ILE A 510 12.74 20.85 70.50
N HIS A 511 11.85 19.87 70.59
CA HIS A 511 11.69 18.60 69.87
C HIS A 511 11.24 18.63 68.38
N HIS A 512 11.79 17.67 67.60
CA HIS A 512 11.23 16.88 66.46
C HIS A 512 11.00 17.61 65.10
N SER A 513 11.34 17.10 63.90
CA SER A 513 11.72 15.76 63.42
C SER A 513 12.60 15.82 62.14
N THR A 514 13.51 14.83 62.02
CA THR A 514 14.18 14.20 60.84
C THR A 514 13.93 14.76 59.42
N ALA A 515 14.91 14.95 58.52
CA ALA A 515 16.24 14.33 58.41
C ALA A 515 17.21 15.21 57.60
N CYS A 516 18.32 15.63 58.23
CA CYS A 516 19.54 16.07 57.57
C CYS A 516 20.66 15.23 58.21
N ALA A 517 21.10 14.18 57.51
CA ALA A 517 22.14 13.29 58.01
C ALA A 517 23.52 13.91 57.73
N VAL A 518 24.06 14.60 58.73
CA VAL A 518 25.46 15.03 58.78
C VAL A 518 26.34 13.77 58.91
N ILE A 519 27.10 13.46 57.87
CA ILE A 519 28.15 12.44 57.92
C ILE A 519 29.27 12.98 58.81
N SER A 520 29.52 12.29 59.92
CA SER A 520 30.52 12.64 60.91
C SER A 520 31.95 12.51 60.36
N ASP A 521 32.80 13.45 60.77
CA ASP A 521 34.18 13.70 60.33
C ASP A 521 35.20 12.57 60.64
N LYS A 522 34.74 11.36 61.01
CA LYS A 522 35.61 10.20 61.28
C LYS A 522 35.98 9.38 60.05
N THR A 523 35.26 9.49 58.93
CA THR A 523 35.52 8.72 57.70
C THR A 523 36.54 9.37 56.75
N ARG A 524 37.05 10.57 57.08
CA ARG A 524 37.98 11.31 56.23
C ARG A 524 39.44 10.86 56.40
N ILE A 525 39.80 10.29 57.56
CA ILE A 525 41.18 9.89 57.88
C ILE A 525 41.48 8.45 57.42
N GLU A 526 40.49 7.55 57.35
CA GLU A 526 40.72 6.17 56.86
C GLU A 526 40.75 6.07 55.32
N ARG A 527 40.20 7.05 54.60
CA ARG A 527 40.18 7.05 53.11
C ARG A 527 41.45 7.59 52.45
N ALA A 528 42.29 8.32 53.17
CA ALA A 528 43.59 8.76 52.65
C ALA A 528 44.63 7.62 52.63
N GLY A 529 44.46 6.59 53.46
CA GLY A 529 45.38 5.44 53.51
C GLY A 529 45.22 4.42 52.38
N ALA A 530 44.03 4.28 51.79
CA ALA A 530 43.76 3.27 50.76
C ALA A 530 44.21 3.70 49.34
N ILE A 531 44.40 5.00 49.10
CA ILE A 531 44.81 5.54 47.79
C ILE A 531 46.32 5.39 47.55
N ALA A 532 47.12 5.22 48.61
CA ALA A 532 48.56 5.02 48.52
C ALA A 532 48.99 3.57 48.17
N GLN A 533 48.07 2.59 48.22
CA GLN A 533 48.40 1.18 47.91
C GLN A 533 48.09 0.75 46.47
N LEU A 534 47.41 1.57 45.66
CA LEU A 534 47.04 1.23 44.27
C LEU A 534 47.89 1.91 43.19
N THR A 535 48.86 2.74 43.57
CA THR A 535 49.77 3.45 42.65
C THR A 535 51.23 2.96 42.71
N GLY A 536 51.51 1.91 43.50
CA GLY A 536 52.84 1.31 43.62
C GLY A 536 52.89 -0.11 43.06
N GLY A 537 53.02 -0.24 41.74
CA GLY A 537 53.22 -1.54 41.08
C GLY A 537 53.19 -1.41 39.55
N ILE A 538 54.32 -0.95 39.00
CA ILE A 538 54.71 -1.19 37.60
C ILE A 538 55.39 -2.57 37.56
#